data_AF-A0A5J6GJG4-F1
#
_entry.id   AF-A0A5J6GJG4-F1
#
_cell.length_a   1.000
_cell.length_b   1.000
_cell.length_c   1.000
_cell.angle_alpha   90.00
_cell.angle_beta   90.00
_cell.angle_gamma   90.00
#
_symmetry.space_group_name_H-M   'P 1'
#
loop_
_entity.id
_entity.type
_entity.pdbx_description
1 polymer ?
#
loop_
_entity_poly.entity_id
_entity_poly.type
_entity_poly.pdbx_seq_one_letter_code
_entity_poly.pdbx_strand_id
1 'polypeptide(L)'
;MNPDDPLLKILACPLDKGPLHLLSPTEPLGATGPVPAEALYNPRLRRRYPIIDGVPQLLPSSGEQVPEDEHERLLKLIPPTAP
;
A
#
# COMPACT_ATOMS: atom_id res chain seq x y z
N MET A 1 -9.45 4.78 4.38
CA MET A 1 -10.02 4.57 3.02
C MET A 1 -10.60 3.14 2.91
N ASN A 2 -11.70 2.89 2.18
CA ASN A 2 -12.22 1.52 1.97
C ASN A 2 -11.47 0.82 0.81
N PRO A 3 -11.10 -0.47 0.92
CA PRO A 3 -10.33 -1.20 -0.09
C PRO A 3 -11.09 -1.48 -1.40
N ASP A 4 -12.42 -1.38 -1.39
CA ASP A 4 -13.28 -1.59 -2.58
C ASP A 4 -13.56 -0.29 -3.36
N ASP A 5 -12.92 0.82 -2.99
CA ASP A 5 -13.18 2.10 -3.62
C ASP A 5 -12.75 2.08 -5.10
N PRO A 6 -13.63 2.44 -6.06
CA PRO A 6 -13.30 2.42 -7.48
C PRO A 6 -12.11 3.32 -7.83
N LEU A 7 -11.77 4.31 -6.99
CA LEU A 7 -10.56 5.11 -7.15
C LEU A 7 -9.27 4.28 -6.99
N LEU A 8 -9.25 3.29 -6.10
CA LEU A 8 -8.08 2.42 -5.91
C LEU A 8 -7.81 1.55 -7.16
N LYS A 9 -8.85 1.21 -7.93
CA LYS A 9 -8.70 0.48 -9.20
C LYS A 9 -8.03 1.32 -10.30
N ILE A 10 -8.01 2.64 -10.15
CA ILE A 10 -7.41 3.59 -11.10
C ILE A 10 -5.96 3.92 -10.71
N LEU A 11 -5.60 3.80 -9.43
CA LEU A 11 -4.26 4.12 -8.95
C LEU A 11 -3.25 3.06 -9.38
N ALA A 12 -2.33 3.48 -10.25
CA ALA A 12 -1.25 2.66 -10.76
C ALA A 12 0.12 3.16 -10.26
N CYS A 13 1.09 2.25 -10.19
CA CYS A 13 2.46 2.60 -9.85
C CYS A 13 3.04 3.60 -10.87
N PRO A 14 3.69 4.71 -10.44
CA PRO A 14 4.27 5.69 -11.37
C PRO A 14 5.37 5.10 -12.27
N LEU A 15 6.05 4.04 -11.82
CA LEU A 15 7.18 3.41 -12.50
C LEU A 15 6.76 2.31 -13.49
N ASP A 16 5.94 1.37 -13.03
CA ASP A 16 5.60 0.15 -13.77
C ASP A 16 4.17 0.15 -14.31
N LYS A 17 3.36 1.15 -13.97
CA LYS A 17 1.93 1.27 -14.34
C LYS A 17 1.05 0.08 -13.93
N GLY A 18 1.57 -0.82 -13.08
CA GLY A 18 0.82 -1.92 -12.48
C GLY A 18 -0.02 -1.51 -11.27
N PRO A 19 -0.88 -2.42 -10.77
CA PRO A 19 -1.76 -2.19 -9.64
C PRO A 19 -1.00 -1.97 -8.33
N LEU A 20 -1.63 -1.25 -7.40
CA LEU A 20 -1.12 -0.98 -6.06
C LEU A 20 -2.09 -1.55 -5.02
N HIS A 21 -1.55 -2.05 -3.92
CA HIS A 21 -2.32 -2.58 -2.80
C HIS A 21 -2.36 -1.57 -1.66
N LEU A 22 -3.56 -1.25 -1.17
CA LEU A 22 -3.71 -0.40 -0.01
C LEU A 22 -3.33 -1.17 1.26
N LEU A 23 -2.32 -0.66 1.96
CA LEU A 23 -1.97 -1.03 3.31
C LEU A 23 -2.76 -0.11 4.25
N SER A 24 -3.92 -0.59 4.68
CA SER A 24 -4.73 0.13 5.65
C SER A 24 -4.25 -0.17 7.08
N PRO A 25 -4.33 0.80 8.01
CA PRO A 25 -3.96 0.60 9.40
C PRO A 25 -5.04 -0.16 10.18
N THR A 26 -6.20 -0.35 9.55
CA THR A 26 -7.42 -0.79 10.17
C THR A 26 -7.54 -2.32 10.05
N GLU A 27 -6.72 -3.03 10.81
CA GLU A 27 -7.26 -4.21 11.50
C GLU A 27 -7.73 -3.71 12.87
N PRO A 28 -9.03 -3.80 13.20
CA PRO A 28 -9.55 -3.28 14.46
C PRO A 28 -9.29 -4.31 15.55
N LEU A 29 -8.35 -4.05 16.46
CA LEU A 29 -8.38 -4.78 17.74
C LEU A 29 -7.81 -3.94 18.88
N GLY A 30 -8.66 -3.05 19.41
CA GLY A 30 -8.59 -2.60 20.81
C GLY A 30 -7.26 -2.03 21.32
N ALA A 31 -6.34 -1.63 20.46
CA ALA A 31 -5.03 -1.15 20.86
C ALA A 31 -5.05 0.38 20.92
N THR A 32 -5.08 0.92 22.13
CA THR A 32 -4.71 2.29 22.46
C THR A 32 -3.23 2.50 22.10
N GLY A 33 -2.96 2.78 20.82
CA GLY A 33 -1.62 3.05 20.30
C GLY A 33 -1.65 3.79 18.97
N PRO A 34 -0.55 4.47 18.58
CA PRO A 34 -0.48 5.18 17.31
C PRO A 34 -0.65 4.20 16.15
N VAL A 35 -1.65 4.51 15.33
CA VAL A 35 -2.04 3.77 14.14
C VAL A 35 -0.93 3.90 13.08
N PRO A 36 -0.44 2.81 12.45
CA PRO A 36 0.55 2.93 11.38
C PRO A 36 -0.02 3.74 10.21
N ALA A 37 0.82 4.53 9.52
CA ALA A 37 0.33 5.39 8.43
C ALA A 37 -0.16 4.57 7.22
N GLU A 38 -1.24 5.02 6.58
CA GLU A 38 -1.75 4.44 5.32
C GLU A 38 -0.67 4.48 4.23
N ALA A 39 -0.52 3.42 3.44
CA ALA A 39 0.43 3.37 2.33
C ALA A 39 -0.07 2.51 1.16
N LEU A 40 0.42 2.77 -0.05
CA LEU A 40 0.19 1.95 -1.24
C LEU A 40 1.42 1.10 -1.54
N TYR A 41 1.25 -0.21 -1.67
CA TYR A 41 2.32 -1.16 -1.88
C TYR A 41 2.32 -1.76 -3.29
N ASN A 42 3.48 -1.76 -3.93
CA ASN A 42 3.76 -2.47 -5.18
C ASN A 42 4.59 -3.73 -4.87
N PRO A 43 3.99 -4.94 -4.93
CA PRO A 43 4.70 -6.19 -4.71
C PRO A 43 5.72 -6.52 -5.80
N ARG A 44 5.54 -6.01 -7.04
CA ARG A 44 6.41 -6.28 -8.19
C ARG A 44 7.76 -5.58 -8.04
N LEU A 45 7.75 -4.33 -7.58
CA LEU A 45 8.95 -3.51 -7.35
C LEU A 45 9.41 -3.54 -5.89
N ARG A 46 8.67 -4.24 -5.01
CA ARG A 46 8.85 -4.23 -3.55
C ARG A 46 8.96 -2.80 -3.01
N ARG A 47 8.06 -1.93 -3.46
CA ARG A 47 8.07 -0.50 -3.12
C ARG A 47 6.76 -0.08 -2.48
N ARG A 48 6.83 0.81 -1.49
CA ARG A 48 5.65 1.43 -0.88
C ARG A 48 5.64 2.94 -1.09
N TYR A 49 4.46 3.51 -1.17
CA TYR A 49 4.21 4.93 -1.34
C TYR A 49 3.36 5.40 -0.16
N PRO A 50 3.81 6.37 0.64
CA PRO A 50 3.05 6.83 1.79
C PRO A 50 1.79 7.58 1.35
N ILE A 51 0.73 7.48 2.15
CA ILE A 51 -0.45 8.33 2.03
C ILE A 51 -0.35 9.38 3.13
N ILE A 52 -0.29 10.66 2.72
CA ILE A 52 -0.12 11.81 3.62
C ILE A 52 -1.38 12.66 3.48
N ASP A 53 -2.06 12.96 4.59
CA ASP A 53 -3.33 13.70 4.61
C ASP A 53 -4.40 13.09 3.67
N GLY A 54 -4.44 11.76 3.56
CA GLY A 54 -5.34 11.04 2.65
C GLY A 54 -4.95 11.11 1.18
N VAL A 55 -3.80 11.71 0.84
CA VAL A 55 -3.29 11.83 -0.54
C VAL A 55 -2.13 10.86 -0.77
N PRO A 56 -2.27 9.90 -1.71
CA PRO A 56 -1.19 8.99 -2.06
C PRO A 56 -0.03 9.69 -2.76
N GLN A 57 1.17 9.57 -2.21
CA GLN A 57 2.39 10.16 -2.77
C GLN A 57 2.97 9.29 -3.89
N LEU A 58 2.32 9.28 -5.05
CA LEU A 58 2.72 8.48 -6.22
C LEU A 58 3.82 9.13 -7.07
N LEU A 59 4.82 9.72 -6.42
CA LEU A 59 6.02 10.23 -7.08
C LEU A 59 7.12 9.16 -7.06
N PRO A 60 7.95 9.04 -8.12
CA PRO A 60 9.08 8.11 -8.13
C PRO A 60 10.03 8.27 -6.92
N SER A 61 10.23 9.51 -6.48
CA SER A 61 11.09 9.88 -5.35
C SER A 61 10.48 9.58 -3.98
N SER A 62 9.15 9.50 -3.90
CA SER A 62 8.43 9.18 -2.65
C SER A 62 8.29 7.68 -2.40
N GLY A 63 8.66 6.86 -3.39
CA GLY A 63 8.62 5.40 -3.28
C GLY A 63 9.77 4.86 -2.43
N GLU A 64 9.43 4.28 -1.29
CA GLU A 64 10.37 3.65 -0.37
C GLU A 64 10.57 2.18 -0.72
N GLN A 65 11.82 1.71 -0.61
CA GLN A 65 12.14 0.30 -0.80
C GLN A 65 11.70 -0.50 0.44
N VAL A 66 10.96 -1.57 0.21
CA VAL A 66 10.55 -2.50 1.26
C VAL A 66 11.58 -3.63 1.34
N PRO A 67 12.16 -3.89 2.53
CA PRO A 67 13.10 -4.99 2.73
C PRO A 67 12.39 -6.35 2.58
N GLU A 68 13.18 -7.41 2.38
CA GLU A 68 12.64 -8.74 2.07
C GLU A 68 11.74 -9.31 3.17
N ASP A 69 12.12 -9.20 4.45
CA ASP A 69 11.27 -9.67 5.58
C ASP A 69 9.89 -8.99 5.57
N GLU A 70 9.86 -7.68 5.33
CA GLU A 70 8.60 -6.93 5.27
C GLU A 70 7.81 -7.28 4.01
N HIS A 71 8.48 -7.48 2.87
CA HIS A 71 7.84 -7.94 1.64
C HIS A 71 7.10 -9.26 1.86
N GLU A 72 7.73 -10.25 2.49
CA GLU A 72 7.10 -11.56 2.76
C GLU A 72 5.89 -11.44 3.68
N ARG A 73 5.93 -10.53 4.67
CA ARG A 73 4.77 -10.24 5.53
C ARG A 73 3.65 -9.59 4.74
N LEU A 74 3.96 -8.57 3.94
CA LEU A 74 2.99 -7.84 3.15
C LEU A 74 2.31 -8.76 2.13
N LEU A 75 3.05 -9.63 1.44
CA LEU A 75 2.50 -10.62 0.51
C LEU A 75 1.45 -11.54 1.14
N LYS A 76 1.55 -11.84 2.43
CA LYS A 76 0.55 -12.65 3.15
C LYS A 76 -0.71 -11.85 3.51
N LEU A 77 -0.58 -10.53 3.62
CA LEU A 77 -1.67 -9.61 3.97
C LEU A 77 -2.44 -9.15 2.73
N ILE A 78 -1.78 -9.05 1.58
CA ILE A 78 -2.45 -8.66 0.34
C ILE A 78 -3.12 -9.88 -0.31
N PRO A 79 -4.43 -9.81 -0.64
CA PRO A 79 -5.06 -10.83 -1.45
C PRO A 79 -4.40 -10.85 -2.84
N PRO A 80 -4.29 -12.03 -3.48
CA PRO A 80 -3.78 -12.10 -4.84
C PRO A 80 -4.60 -11.19 -5.73
N THR A 81 -3.94 -10.21 -6.35
CA THR A 81 -4.57 -9.34 -7.34
C THR A 81 -5.04 -10.23 -8.49
N ALA A 82 -6.35 -10.27 -8.74
CA ALA A 82 -6.91 -11.02 -9.85
C ALA A 82 -6.29 -10.54 -11.18
N PRO A 83 -6.04 -11.46 -12.14
CA PRO A 83 -5.35 -11.17 -13.40
C PRO A 83 -6.11 -10.19 -14.31
#